data_AF-A0A4R9PY20-F1
#
_entry.id   AF-A0A4R9PY20-F1
#
_cell.length_a   1.000
_cell.length_b   1.000
_cell.length_c   1.000
_cell.angle_alpha   90.00
_cell.angle_beta   90.00
_cell.angle_gamma   90.00
#
_symmetry.space_group_name_H-M   'P 1'
#
loop_
_entity.id
_entity.type
_entity.pdbx_description
1 polymer ?
#
loop_
_entity_poly.entity_id
_entity_poly.type
_entity_poly.pdbx_seq_one_letter_code
_entity_poly.pdbx_strand_id
1 'polypeptide(L)'
;MAIDRFRQPLGLWLVGAGAAFLLFVAAYPLGLVSAYPAPPMTAIEGPLGFAQKIGDLEDLYRDPNEPMQIYLDRLTKAVAGGMVHYWTEGDSWAATDARYTRISAFDNYLIWILGLVPEYREGFQNYEFLTPRKALDRGYGFCSQVSKIVYSILTEQGIDATIYSAEQHTIVEANGNVLDSDYGVFIPYSLAAVEKYPSLIDSYYADYGSALPLLHKAYSQPWHPLGTTEGFRNVLAYEAMFERLKWLPPFMLLAIGLLSVGRSRARRQFVLVPKLFTFNRSSDHGA
;
A
#
# COMPACT_ATOMS: atom_id res chain seq x y z
N MET A 1 -48.89 2.89 -8.45
CA MET A 1 -48.37 4.19 -8.90
C MET A 1 -47.36 4.83 -7.93
N ALA A 2 -47.54 4.72 -6.60
CA ALA A 2 -46.66 5.37 -5.60
C ALA A 2 -45.21 4.82 -5.55
N ILE A 3 -45.00 3.51 -5.72
CA ILE A 3 -43.67 2.86 -5.61
C ILE A 3 -42.73 3.31 -6.74
N ASP A 4 -43.24 3.54 -7.95
CA ASP A 4 -42.40 3.95 -9.09
C ASP A 4 -41.99 5.43 -9.02
N ARG A 5 -42.69 6.25 -8.21
CA ARG A 5 -42.37 7.67 -8.01
C ARG A 5 -41.12 7.87 -7.13
N PHE A 6 -40.83 6.91 -6.26
CA PHE A 6 -39.68 6.94 -5.34
C PHE A 6 -38.44 6.21 -5.88
N ARG A 7 -38.63 5.21 -6.76
CA ARG A 7 -37.54 4.39 -7.31
C ARG A 7 -36.62 5.13 -8.28
N GLN A 8 -37.16 6.03 -9.09
CA GLN A 8 -36.36 6.82 -10.04
C GLN A 8 -35.42 7.84 -9.35
N PRO A 9 -35.89 8.69 -8.42
CA PRO A 9 -35.01 9.63 -7.73
C PRO A 9 -33.97 8.90 -6.87
N LEU A 10 -34.36 7.81 -6.20
CA LEU A 10 -33.41 6.98 -5.44
C LEU A 10 -32.36 6.33 -6.36
N GLY A 11 -32.77 5.80 -7.51
CA GLY A 11 -31.84 5.21 -8.48
C GLY A 11 -30.84 6.22 -9.03
N LEU A 12 -31.29 7.44 -9.39
CA LEU A 12 -30.41 8.52 -9.83
C LEU A 12 -29.45 8.96 -8.71
N TRP A 13 -29.95 9.06 -7.48
CA TRP A 13 -29.11 9.36 -6.31
C TRP A 13 -28.03 8.31 -6.09
N LEU A 14 -28.35 7.01 -6.17
CA LEU A 14 -27.39 5.92 -6.04
C LEU A 14 -26.33 5.94 -7.16
N VAL A 15 -26.72 6.27 -8.39
CA VAL A 15 -25.76 6.46 -9.50
C VAL A 15 -24.82 7.62 -9.19
N GLY A 16 -25.35 8.77 -8.76
CA GLY A 16 -24.54 9.93 -8.40
C GLY A 16 -23.58 9.64 -7.25
N ALA A 17 -24.07 9.00 -6.17
CA ALA A 17 -23.26 8.60 -5.02
C ALA A 17 -22.19 7.57 -5.40
N GLY A 18 -22.53 6.57 -6.20
CA GLY A 18 -21.58 5.57 -6.69
C GLY A 18 -20.50 6.18 -7.58
N ALA A 19 -20.84 7.14 -8.45
CA ALA A 19 -19.88 7.84 -9.29
C ALA A 19 -18.94 8.73 -8.47
N ALA A 20 -19.46 9.49 -7.50
CA ALA A 20 -18.66 10.29 -6.60
C ALA A 20 -17.70 9.42 -5.76
N PHE A 21 -18.19 8.27 -5.27
CA PHE A 21 -17.36 7.35 -4.52
C PHE A 21 -16.29 6.68 -5.39
N LEU A 22 -16.63 6.31 -6.64
CA LEU A 22 -15.65 5.78 -7.58
C LEU A 22 -14.54 6.79 -7.85
N LEU A 23 -14.89 8.07 -8.03
CA LEU A 23 -13.91 9.15 -8.20
C LEU A 23 -13.00 9.28 -6.97
N PHE A 24 -13.56 9.19 -5.76
CA PHE A 24 -12.79 9.18 -4.52
C PHE A 24 -11.78 8.02 -4.47
N VAL A 25 -12.21 6.79 -4.76
CA VAL A 25 -11.33 5.60 -4.76
C VAL A 25 -10.28 5.67 -5.87
N ALA A 26 -10.61 6.25 -7.02
CA ALA A 26 -9.70 6.41 -8.15
C ALA A 26 -8.76 7.61 -8.03
N ALA A 27 -9.01 8.55 -7.11
CA ALA A 27 -8.27 9.81 -7.04
C ALA A 27 -6.76 9.59 -6.84
N TYR A 28 -6.36 8.71 -5.93
CA TYR A 28 -4.94 8.44 -5.67
C TYR A 28 -4.27 7.63 -6.81
N PRO A 29 -4.83 6.50 -7.27
CA PRO A 29 -4.25 5.76 -8.41
C PRO A 29 -4.11 6.57 -9.70
N LEU A 30 -4.96 7.58 -9.90
CA LEU A 30 -4.90 8.49 -11.05
C LEU A 30 -3.98 9.71 -10.81
N GLY A 31 -3.37 9.82 -9.64
CA GLY A 31 -2.50 10.96 -9.29
C GLY A 31 -3.24 12.28 -9.06
N LEU A 32 -4.56 12.25 -8.86
CA LEU A 32 -5.37 13.44 -8.58
C LEU A 32 -5.21 13.95 -7.15
N VAL A 33 -4.84 13.06 -6.22
CA VAL A 33 -4.53 13.38 -4.82
C VAL A 33 -3.29 12.62 -4.37
N SER A 34 -2.51 13.21 -3.47
CA SER A 34 -1.49 12.46 -2.74
C SER A 34 -2.15 11.75 -1.56
N ALA A 35 -1.99 10.43 -1.47
CA ALA A 35 -2.43 9.68 -0.30
C ALA A 35 -1.60 10.02 0.94
N TYR A 36 -0.31 10.32 0.75
CA TYR A 36 0.66 10.51 1.82
C TYR A 36 1.24 11.94 1.76
N PRO A 37 1.37 12.63 2.90
CA PRO A 37 2.05 13.91 2.95
C PRO A 37 3.56 13.73 2.76
N ALA A 38 4.24 14.76 2.26
CA ALA A 38 5.69 14.77 2.26
C ALA A 38 6.25 14.73 3.70
N PRO A 39 7.35 14.00 3.95
CA PRO A 39 8.03 14.04 5.24
C PRO A 39 8.58 15.45 5.52
N PRO A 40 8.88 15.81 6.78
CA PRO A 40 9.46 17.10 7.11
C PRO A 40 10.77 17.35 6.35
N MET A 41 11.01 18.62 5.96
CA MET A 41 12.23 19.00 5.23
C MET A 41 13.51 18.59 5.96
N THR A 42 13.51 18.64 7.29
CA THR A 42 14.65 18.21 8.12
C THR A 42 14.98 16.73 7.98
N ALA A 43 13.99 15.88 7.69
CA ALA A 43 14.20 14.47 7.41
C ALA A 43 14.69 14.26 5.97
N ILE A 44 14.17 15.04 5.02
CA ILE A 44 14.57 14.99 3.60
C ILE A 44 16.01 15.44 3.38
N GLU A 45 16.44 16.51 4.07
CA GLU A 45 17.79 17.08 3.97
C GLU A 45 18.80 16.39 4.91
N GLY A 46 18.32 15.45 5.74
CA GLY A 46 19.14 14.69 6.67
C GLY A 46 20.02 13.64 5.97
N PRO A 47 20.94 13.00 6.72
CA PRO A 47 21.89 12.02 6.17
C PRO A 47 21.24 10.74 5.63
N LEU A 48 19.98 10.48 6.01
CA LEU A 48 19.15 9.36 5.56
C LEU A 48 17.88 9.86 4.85
N GLY A 49 18.00 11.00 4.17
CA GLY A 49 16.96 11.59 3.35
C GLY A 49 16.98 11.08 1.89
N PHE A 50 16.18 11.70 1.03
CA PHE A 50 16.13 11.32 -0.38
C PHE A 50 17.44 11.64 -1.10
N ALA A 51 18.03 10.64 -1.76
CA ALA A 51 19.07 10.86 -2.77
C ALA A 51 18.46 10.92 -4.18
N GLN A 52 17.50 10.05 -4.48
CA GLN A 52 16.82 9.98 -5.78
C GLN A 52 15.49 9.23 -5.65
N LYS A 53 14.38 9.88 -6.02
CA LYS A 53 13.07 9.20 -6.06
C LYS A 53 13.07 8.10 -7.14
N ILE A 54 12.65 6.90 -6.77
CA ILE A 54 12.47 5.79 -7.69
C ILE A 54 11.20 6.02 -8.51
N GLY A 55 11.34 6.09 -9.83
CA GLY A 55 10.24 6.34 -10.76
C GLY A 55 9.58 5.06 -11.25
N ASP A 56 10.39 4.11 -11.74
CA ASP A 56 9.92 2.79 -12.16
C ASP A 56 10.43 1.71 -11.20
N LEU A 57 9.53 0.80 -10.82
CA LEU A 57 9.88 -0.33 -9.96
C LEU A 57 10.71 -1.36 -10.73
N GLU A 58 10.50 -1.47 -12.05
CA GLU A 58 11.22 -2.40 -12.92
C GLU A 58 12.73 -2.14 -12.91
N ASP A 59 13.14 -0.88 -12.70
CA ASP A 59 14.55 -0.50 -12.55
C ASP A 59 15.23 -1.18 -11.35
N LEU A 60 14.47 -1.68 -10.37
CA LEU A 60 14.98 -2.38 -9.19
C LEU A 60 15.13 -3.89 -9.39
N TYR A 61 14.62 -4.44 -10.50
CA TYR A 61 14.77 -5.86 -10.79
C TYR A 61 16.14 -6.14 -11.40
N ARG A 62 16.61 -7.38 -11.23
CA ARG A 62 17.92 -7.83 -11.70
C ARG A 62 17.89 -8.03 -13.22
N ASP A 63 18.84 -7.43 -13.92
CA ASP A 63 19.09 -7.81 -15.32
C ASP A 63 19.66 -9.25 -15.35
N PRO A 64 19.22 -10.13 -16.25
CA PRO A 64 19.71 -11.51 -16.33
C PRO A 64 21.24 -11.64 -16.38
N ASN A 65 21.92 -10.66 -17.00
CA ASN A 65 23.37 -10.60 -17.17
C ASN A 65 24.10 -9.87 -16.04
N GLU A 66 23.38 -9.24 -15.11
CA GLU A 66 23.97 -8.51 -13.98
C GLU A 66 24.50 -9.49 -12.92
N PRO A 67 25.78 -9.45 -12.53
CA PRO A 67 26.29 -10.30 -11.47
C PRO A 67 25.53 -10.09 -10.15
N MET A 68 25.22 -11.17 -9.43
CA MET A 68 24.37 -11.12 -8.23
C MET A 68 24.86 -10.11 -7.20
N GLN A 69 26.16 -10.05 -6.90
CA GLN A 69 26.68 -9.09 -5.92
C GLN A 69 26.51 -7.63 -6.38
N ILE A 70 26.72 -7.35 -7.68
CA ILE A 70 26.50 -6.02 -8.26
C ILE A 70 25.02 -5.63 -8.15
N TYR A 71 24.14 -6.59 -8.44
CA TYR A 71 22.71 -6.40 -8.29
C TYR A 71 22.30 -6.05 -6.86
N LEU A 72 22.76 -6.83 -5.86
CA LEU A 72 22.42 -6.62 -4.46
C LEU A 72 22.93 -5.26 -3.95
N ASP A 73 24.16 -4.86 -4.32
CA ASP A 73 24.70 -3.54 -4.01
C ASP A 73 23.86 -2.42 -4.63
N ARG A 74 23.55 -2.53 -5.93
CA ARG A 74 22.72 -1.55 -6.66
C ARG A 74 21.33 -1.43 -6.05
N LEU A 75 20.64 -2.55 -5.79
CA LEU A 75 19.32 -2.58 -5.19
C LEU A 75 19.33 -1.89 -3.82
N THR A 76 20.31 -2.21 -2.98
CA THR A 76 20.46 -1.66 -1.63
C THR A 76 20.57 -0.14 -1.67
N LYS A 77 21.45 0.39 -2.53
CA LYS A 77 21.65 1.84 -2.72
C LYS A 77 20.46 2.53 -3.36
N ALA A 78 19.83 1.91 -4.35
CA ALA A 78 18.68 2.48 -5.05
C ALA A 78 17.48 2.62 -4.11
N VAL A 79 17.18 1.61 -3.30
CA VAL A 79 16.10 1.67 -2.32
C VAL A 79 16.41 2.70 -1.23
N ALA A 80 17.65 2.75 -0.73
CA ALA A 80 18.08 3.77 0.24
C ALA A 80 17.87 5.18 -0.29
N GLY A 81 18.30 5.45 -1.52
CA GLY A 81 18.15 6.76 -2.14
C GLY A 81 16.69 7.16 -2.39
N GLY A 82 15.79 6.18 -2.53
CA GLY A 82 14.36 6.38 -2.79
C GLY A 82 13.48 6.52 -1.56
N MET A 83 14.04 6.46 -0.35
CA MET A 83 13.30 6.47 0.90
C MET A 83 13.89 7.53 1.85
N VAL A 84 13.02 8.09 2.70
CA VAL A 84 13.46 8.92 3.83
C VAL A 84 13.29 8.12 5.12
N HIS A 85 14.33 8.07 5.94
CA HIS A 85 14.25 7.51 7.29
C HIS A 85 13.43 8.45 8.18
N TYR A 86 12.12 8.21 8.26
CA TYR A 86 11.21 9.05 9.03
C TYR A 86 9.95 8.30 9.44
N TRP A 87 9.69 8.33 10.74
CA TRP A 87 8.42 7.99 11.36
C TRP A 87 8.33 8.71 12.72
N THR A 88 7.14 9.15 13.10
CA THR A 88 6.85 9.60 14.47
C THR A 88 6.44 8.39 15.33
N GLU A 89 7.09 8.16 16.46
CA GLU A 89 6.75 7.05 17.37
C GLU A 89 6.87 7.43 18.86
N GLY A 90 6.29 6.60 19.73
CA GLY A 90 6.38 6.75 21.18
C GLY A 90 5.81 8.07 21.70
N ASP A 91 6.50 8.68 22.66
CA ASP A 91 6.09 9.94 23.30
C ASP A 91 6.03 11.13 22.33
N SER A 92 6.62 11.00 21.14
CA SER A 92 6.57 12.01 20.08
C SER A 92 5.36 11.86 19.15
N TRP A 93 4.61 10.76 19.23
CA TRP A 93 3.45 10.51 18.38
C TRP A 93 2.21 11.26 18.90
N ALA A 94 1.64 12.11 18.06
CA ALA A 94 0.35 12.77 18.27
C ALA A 94 -0.69 12.27 17.26
N ALA A 95 -1.98 12.49 17.56
CA ALA A 95 -3.06 12.13 16.64
C ALA A 95 -2.94 12.80 15.25
N THR A 96 -2.27 13.95 15.18
CA THR A 96 -1.94 14.65 13.93
C THR A 96 -0.95 13.91 13.04
N ASP A 97 -0.20 12.97 13.60
CA ASP A 97 0.83 12.21 12.90
C ASP A 97 0.29 10.93 12.27
N ALA A 98 -0.95 10.56 12.58
CA ALA A 98 -1.65 9.44 11.95
C ALA A 98 -1.65 9.52 10.41
N ARG A 99 -1.52 10.72 9.83
CA ARG A 99 -1.37 10.93 8.38
C ARG A 99 -0.05 10.42 7.80
N TYR A 100 0.99 10.30 8.63
CA TYR A 100 2.28 9.73 8.26
C TYR A 100 2.31 8.23 8.49
N THR A 101 1.70 7.78 9.59
CA THR A 101 1.91 6.42 10.12
C THR A 101 0.88 5.40 9.65
N ARG A 102 -0.33 5.83 9.27
CA ARG A 102 -1.44 4.96 8.86
C ARG A 102 -1.62 4.93 7.35
N ILE A 103 -2.33 3.91 6.88
CA ILE A 103 -2.84 3.90 5.50
C ILE A 103 -3.88 5.02 5.34
N SER A 104 -3.71 5.81 4.28
CA SER A 104 -4.62 6.90 3.95
C SER A 104 -5.96 6.39 3.45
N ALA A 105 -7.06 7.11 3.76
CA ALA A 105 -8.37 6.79 3.22
C ALA A 105 -8.43 6.87 1.69
N PHE A 106 -7.59 7.73 1.08
CA PHE A 106 -7.47 7.83 -0.39
C PHE A 106 -6.70 6.64 -0.99
N ASP A 107 -5.82 5.99 -0.23
CA ASP A 107 -5.12 4.80 -0.69
C ASP A 107 -6.02 3.56 -0.55
N ASN A 108 -6.43 3.25 0.68
CA ASN A 108 -7.30 2.13 0.97
C ASN A 108 -8.23 2.43 2.15
N TYR A 109 -9.43 2.94 1.85
CA TYR A 109 -10.41 3.31 2.88
C TYR A 109 -10.88 2.12 3.73
N LEU A 110 -10.81 0.88 3.23
CA LEU A 110 -11.18 -0.30 4.01
C LEU A 110 -10.19 -0.53 5.14
N ILE A 111 -8.89 -0.52 4.83
CA ILE A 111 -7.84 -0.64 5.85
C ILE A 111 -7.83 0.59 6.76
N TRP A 112 -8.06 1.79 6.22
CA TRP A 112 -8.20 3.00 7.02
C TRP A 112 -9.33 2.87 8.05
N ILE A 113 -10.50 2.35 7.68
CA ILE A 113 -11.61 2.07 8.61
C ILE A 113 -11.19 1.01 9.64
N LEU A 114 -10.53 -0.07 9.23
CA LEU A 114 -10.03 -1.09 10.16
C LEU A 114 -9.08 -0.50 11.20
N GLY A 115 -8.24 0.46 10.83
CA GLY A 115 -7.38 1.16 11.77
C GLY A 115 -8.11 2.06 12.78
N LEU A 116 -9.43 2.29 12.63
CA LEU A 116 -10.25 3.00 13.61
C LEU A 116 -10.86 2.04 14.65
N VAL A 117 -10.93 0.75 14.35
CA VAL A 117 -11.49 -0.30 15.21
C VAL A 117 -10.50 -0.60 16.34
N PRO A 118 -10.89 -0.52 17.63
CA PRO A 118 -9.98 -0.69 18.77
C PRO A 118 -9.13 -1.97 18.70
N GLU A 119 -9.74 -3.08 18.29
CA GLU A 119 -9.11 -4.41 18.21
C GLU A 119 -7.97 -4.48 17.19
N TYR A 120 -7.98 -3.61 16.17
CA TYR A 120 -6.97 -3.59 15.11
C TYR A 120 -6.10 -2.33 15.13
N ARG A 121 -6.38 -1.39 16.03
CA ARG A 121 -5.81 -0.05 16.03
C ARG A 121 -4.29 -0.05 16.07
N GLU A 122 -3.72 -0.87 16.95
CA GLU A 122 -2.26 -0.95 17.14
C GLU A 122 -1.56 -1.47 15.89
N GLY A 123 -2.09 -2.54 15.26
CA GLY A 123 -1.50 -3.12 14.05
C GLY A 123 -1.57 -2.24 12.81
N PHE A 124 -2.50 -1.29 12.75
CA PHE A 124 -2.63 -0.34 11.64
C PHE A 124 -2.15 1.07 11.98
N GLN A 125 -1.63 1.30 13.19
CA GLN A 125 -1.14 2.61 13.62
C GLN A 125 0.16 2.98 12.94
N ASN A 126 1.11 2.04 12.86
CA ASN A 126 2.38 2.16 12.16
C ASN A 126 2.44 1.09 11.06
N TYR A 127 1.64 1.30 10.01
CA TYR A 127 1.48 0.28 8.98
C TYR A 127 2.65 0.28 7.99
N GLU A 128 3.40 -0.82 7.94
CA GLU A 128 4.47 -1.03 6.97
C GLU A 128 4.01 -1.89 5.80
N PHE A 129 4.19 -1.39 4.58
CA PHE A 129 3.86 -2.11 3.37
C PHE A 129 4.86 -3.22 3.06
N LEU A 130 4.36 -4.37 2.60
CA LEU A 130 5.19 -5.33 1.87
C LEU A 130 5.14 -5.12 0.37
N THR A 131 4.08 -4.54 -0.19
CA THR A 131 4.01 -4.19 -1.62
C THR A 131 5.03 -3.07 -1.93
N PRO A 132 6.12 -3.34 -2.69
CA PRO A 132 7.22 -2.38 -2.89
C PRO A 132 6.75 -1.03 -3.44
N ARG A 133 5.87 -1.05 -4.46
CA ARG A 133 5.35 0.17 -5.08
C ARG A 133 4.62 1.07 -4.08
N LYS A 134 3.82 0.52 -3.17
CA LYS A 134 3.10 1.30 -2.16
C LYS A 134 4.05 1.95 -1.15
N ALA A 135 5.07 1.21 -0.73
CA ALA A 135 6.09 1.70 0.18
C ALA A 135 6.90 2.85 -0.44
N LEU A 136 7.33 2.69 -1.69
CA LEU A 136 8.07 3.70 -2.45
C LEU A 136 7.21 4.92 -2.79
N ASP A 137 5.92 4.73 -3.10
CA ASP A 137 4.99 5.84 -3.34
C ASP A 137 4.78 6.69 -2.08
N ARG A 138 4.78 6.06 -0.89
CA ARG A 138 4.81 6.76 0.40
C ARG A 138 6.15 7.47 0.59
N GLY A 139 7.26 6.81 0.26
CA GLY A 139 8.60 7.41 0.18
C GLY A 139 9.29 7.66 1.52
N TYR A 140 8.76 7.12 2.62
CA TYR A 140 9.39 7.21 3.94
C TYR A 140 8.99 6.02 4.82
N GLY A 141 9.83 5.74 5.82
CA GLY A 141 9.62 4.69 6.82
C GLY A 141 10.87 4.54 7.69
N PHE A 142 10.91 3.50 8.52
CA PHE A 142 12.12 3.11 9.27
C PHE A 142 12.86 1.96 8.59
N CYS A 143 14.01 1.59 9.15
CA CYS A 143 14.86 0.51 8.66
C CYS A 143 14.09 -0.79 8.36
N SER A 144 13.04 -1.10 9.12
CA SER A 144 12.13 -2.23 8.88
C SER A 144 11.30 -2.08 7.60
N GLN A 145 10.69 -0.93 7.35
CA GLN A 145 9.96 -0.63 6.11
C GLN A 145 10.89 -0.70 4.90
N VAL A 146 12.10 -0.14 5.00
CA VAL A 146 13.06 -0.12 3.90
C VAL A 146 13.56 -1.54 3.60
N SER A 147 13.85 -2.33 4.64
CA SER A 147 14.21 -3.75 4.51
C SER A 147 13.09 -4.59 3.87
N LYS A 148 11.83 -4.30 4.20
CA LYS A 148 10.66 -4.96 3.59
C LYS A 148 10.56 -4.73 2.08
N ILE A 149 10.95 -3.55 1.59
CA ILE A 149 10.99 -3.26 0.15
C ILE A 149 12.00 -4.16 -0.54
N VAL A 150 13.24 -4.20 -0.04
CA VAL A 150 14.32 -5.04 -0.59
C VAL A 150 13.92 -6.51 -0.55
N TYR A 151 13.43 -6.98 0.59
CA TYR A 151 12.97 -8.36 0.76
C TYR A 151 11.90 -8.75 -0.27
N SER A 152 10.86 -7.93 -0.43
CA SER A 152 9.78 -8.21 -1.38
C SER A 152 10.29 -8.25 -2.81
N ILE A 153 11.14 -7.30 -3.23
CA ILE A 153 11.73 -7.29 -4.58
C ILE A 153 12.57 -8.55 -4.84
N LEU A 154 13.39 -8.96 -3.89
CA LEU A 154 14.22 -10.16 -4.02
C LEU A 154 13.36 -11.42 -4.12
N THR A 155 12.37 -11.56 -3.24
CA THR A 155 11.52 -12.76 -3.19
C THR A 155 10.57 -12.88 -4.38
N GLU A 156 10.10 -11.77 -4.94
CA GLU A 156 9.34 -11.75 -6.20
C GLU A 156 10.14 -12.33 -7.38
N GLN A 157 11.47 -12.21 -7.34
CA GLN A 157 12.39 -12.77 -8.34
C GLN A 157 12.88 -14.19 -8.00
N GLY A 158 12.37 -14.78 -6.92
CA GLY A 158 12.81 -16.09 -6.44
C GLY A 158 14.21 -16.09 -5.82
N ILE A 159 14.72 -14.93 -5.41
CA ILE A 159 15.98 -14.82 -4.66
C ILE A 159 15.67 -14.99 -3.18
N ASP A 160 16.32 -15.97 -2.55
CA ASP A 160 16.15 -16.21 -1.12
C ASP A 160 16.75 -15.06 -0.30
N ALA A 161 15.96 -14.56 0.64
CA ALA A 161 16.29 -13.43 1.47
C ALA A 161 15.62 -13.57 2.83
N THR A 162 16.25 -13.04 3.88
CA THR A 162 15.67 -12.98 5.23
C THR A 162 15.83 -11.59 5.80
N ILE A 163 14.77 -11.04 6.37
CA ILE A 163 14.83 -9.79 7.14
C ILE A 163 15.25 -10.14 8.56
N TYR A 164 16.35 -9.56 9.02
CA TYR A 164 16.84 -9.70 10.38
C TYR A 164 16.67 -8.39 11.14
N SER A 165 16.30 -8.51 12.41
CA SER A 165 16.16 -7.37 13.32
C SER A 165 16.98 -7.63 14.59
N ALA A 166 17.62 -6.56 15.05
CA ALA A 166 18.24 -6.43 16.36
C ALA A 166 17.68 -5.18 17.04
N GLU A 167 18.03 -4.94 18.30
CA GLU A 167 17.65 -3.70 18.97
C GLU A 167 18.11 -2.50 18.12
N GLN A 168 17.18 -1.60 17.77
CA GLN A 168 17.45 -0.36 17.05
C GLN A 168 17.85 -0.50 15.57
N HIS A 169 17.89 -1.71 14.98
CA HIS A 169 18.24 -1.85 13.57
C HIS A 169 17.60 -3.06 12.87
N THR A 170 17.37 -2.93 11.56
CA THR A 170 16.81 -3.99 10.70
C THR A 170 17.55 -4.00 9.38
N ILE A 171 17.94 -5.20 8.92
CA ILE A 171 18.67 -5.42 7.67
C ILE A 171 18.08 -6.60 6.90
N VAL A 172 18.53 -6.78 5.65
CA VAL A 172 18.24 -7.99 4.86
C VAL A 172 19.52 -8.77 4.64
N GLU A 173 19.47 -10.10 4.79
CA GLU A 173 20.53 -10.99 4.31
C GLU A 173 20.05 -11.71 3.04
N ALA A 174 20.89 -11.70 1.99
CA ALA A 174 20.63 -12.42 0.75
C ALA A 174 21.95 -12.92 0.12
N ASN A 175 21.97 -14.18 -0.32
CA ASN A 175 23.15 -14.84 -0.89
C ASN A 175 24.43 -14.69 -0.04
N GLY A 176 24.28 -14.70 1.30
CA GLY A 176 25.40 -14.55 2.23
C GLY A 176 26.01 -13.15 2.27
N ASN A 177 25.24 -12.11 1.90
CA ASN A 177 25.63 -10.71 2.01
C ASN A 177 24.58 -9.97 2.84
N VAL A 178 25.02 -8.96 3.60
CA VAL A 178 24.14 -8.06 4.36
C VAL A 178 23.83 -6.83 3.50
N LEU A 179 22.54 -6.54 3.37
CA LEU A 179 21.96 -5.40 2.68
C LEU A 179 21.31 -4.51 3.74
N ASP A 180 21.97 -3.41 4.07
CA ASP A 180 21.41 -2.35 4.90
C ASP A 180 20.91 -1.23 4.00
N SER A 181 19.68 -1.38 3.55
CA SER A 181 19.03 -0.41 2.66
C SER A 181 18.58 0.85 3.36
N ASP A 182 18.60 0.93 4.68
CA ASP A 182 18.31 2.19 5.39
C ASP A 182 19.48 3.17 5.21
N TYR A 183 20.71 2.64 5.26
CA TYR A 183 21.95 3.39 5.05
C TYR A 183 22.52 3.27 3.63
N GLY A 184 21.90 2.49 2.73
CA GLY A 184 22.45 2.23 1.40
C GLY A 184 23.79 1.48 1.42
N VAL A 185 24.02 0.69 2.48
CA VAL A 185 25.27 -0.01 2.73
C VAL A 185 25.14 -1.48 2.37
N PHE A 186 25.98 -1.93 1.45
CA PHE A 186 26.13 -3.32 1.08
C PHE A 186 27.42 -3.90 1.67
N ILE A 187 27.29 -4.98 2.43
CA ILE A 187 28.40 -5.67 3.08
C ILE A 187 28.53 -7.06 2.45
N PRO A 188 29.64 -7.37 1.73
CA PRO A 188 29.85 -8.65 1.06
C PRO A 188 30.27 -9.76 2.04
N TYR A 189 29.61 -9.83 3.20
CA TYR A 189 29.80 -10.82 4.25
C TYR A 189 28.43 -11.22 4.80
N SER A 190 28.31 -12.46 5.27
CA SER A 190 27.09 -12.94 5.93
C SER A 190 26.91 -12.25 7.28
N LEU A 191 25.67 -12.19 7.75
CA LEU A 191 25.34 -11.65 9.06
C LEU A 191 26.11 -12.38 10.16
N ALA A 192 26.20 -13.71 10.07
CA ALA A 192 26.97 -14.53 11.01
C ALA A 192 28.48 -14.19 11.02
N ALA A 193 29.06 -13.78 9.89
CA ALA A 193 30.44 -13.34 9.83
C ALA A 193 30.62 -11.96 10.50
N VAL A 194 29.66 -11.04 10.27
CA VAL A 194 29.66 -9.72 10.89
C VAL A 194 29.44 -9.79 12.40
N GLU A 195 28.51 -10.62 12.89
CA GLU A 195 28.29 -10.85 14.33
C GLU A 195 29.56 -11.35 15.03
N LYS A 196 30.33 -12.23 14.35
CA LYS A 196 31.58 -12.76 14.88
C LYS A 196 32.71 -11.73 14.90
N TYR A 197 32.71 -10.80 13.94
CA TYR A 197 33.74 -9.77 13.78
C TYR A 197 33.09 -8.40 13.49
N PRO A 198 32.47 -7.73 14.48
CA PRO A 198 31.69 -6.52 14.24
C PRO A 198 32.47 -5.37 13.62
N SER A 199 33.79 -5.30 13.82
CA SER A 199 34.66 -4.28 13.19
C SER A 199 34.73 -4.38 11.66
N LEU A 200 34.18 -5.44 11.07
CA LEU A 200 34.05 -5.56 9.61
C LEU A 200 33.16 -4.45 9.02
N ILE A 201 32.26 -3.87 9.81
CA ILE A 201 31.31 -2.86 9.34
C ILE A 201 31.96 -1.47 9.20
N ASP A 202 33.05 -1.20 9.93
CA ASP A 202 33.61 0.14 10.13
C ASP A 202 33.90 0.87 8.81
N SER A 203 34.50 0.15 7.85
CA SER A 203 34.82 0.71 6.54
C SER A 203 33.58 0.96 5.67
N TYR A 204 32.50 0.23 5.88
CA TYR A 204 31.27 0.35 5.09
C TYR A 204 30.38 1.49 5.58
N TYR A 205 30.45 1.83 6.87
CA TYR A 205 29.68 2.92 7.48
C TYR A 205 30.54 4.17 7.78
N ALA A 206 31.71 4.30 7.15
CA ALA A 206 32.63 5.41 7.41
C ALA A 206 31.97 6.80 7.22
N ASP A 207 31.04 6.92 6.26
CA ASP A 207 30.31 8.15 5.96
C ASP A 207 29.20 8.46 6.99
N TYR A 208 28.83 7.48 7.83
CA TYR A 208 27.79 7.57 8.84
C TYR A 208 28.37 7.71 10.26
N GLY A 209 29.45 8.47 10.41
CA GLY A 209 30.25 8.53 11.64
C GLY A 209 29.48 8.77 12.95
N SER A 210 28.38 9.52 12.92
CA SER A 210 27.52 9.73 14.10
C SER A 210 26.64 8.52 14.45
N ALA A 211 26.30 7.68 13.48
CA ALA A 211 25.50 6.47 13.66
C ALA A 211 26.35 5.24 14.02
N LEU A 212 27.66 5.26 13.74
CA LEU A 212 28.58 4.15 14.02
C LEU A 212 28.44 3.56 15.44
N PRO A 213 28.39 4.34 16.54
CA PRO A 213 28.22 3.76 17.88
C PRO A 213 26.93 2.95 18.05
N LEU A 214 25.83 3.41 17.44
CA LEU A 214 24.53 2.71 17.46
C LEU A 214 24.59 1.45 16.60
N LEU A 215 25.19 1.53 15.41
CA LEU A 215 25.39 0.38 14.51
C LEU A 215 26.28 -0.68 15.15
N HIS A 216 27.39 -0.30 15.79
CA HIS A 216 28.22 -1.22 16.56
C HIS A 216 27.43 -1.92 17.66
N LYS A 217 26.57 -1.20 18.38
CA LYS A 217 25.68 -1.79 19.38
C LYS A 217 24.76 -2.83 18.73
N ALA A 218 24.10 -2.48 17.62
CA ALA A 218 23.19 -3.39 16.91
C ALA A 218 23.91 -4.65 16.38
N TYR A 219 25.05 -4.49 15.71
CA TYR A 219 25.83 -5.60 15.15
C TYR A 219 26.57 -6.46 16.19
N SER A 220 26.69 -5.98 17.43
CA SER A 220 27.27 -6.75 18.54
C SER A 220 26.23 -7.55 19.34
N GLN A 221 24.97 -7.51 18.92
CA GLN A 221 23.86 -8.25 19.54
C GLN A 221 23.40 -9.40 18.64
N PRO A 222 22.68 -10.40 19.20
CA PRO A 222 22.06 -11.45 18.40
C PRO A 222 20.97 -10.88 17.48
N TRP A 223 20.99 -11.32 16.23
CA TRP A 223 19.95 -10.98 15.26
C TRP A 223 18.88 -12.07 15.18
N HIS A 224 17.63 -11.64 14.97
CA HIS A 224 16.48 -12.55 14.85
C HIS A 224 15.71 -12.27 13.57
N PRO A 225 15.20 -13.31 12.87
CA PRO A 225 14.30 -13.10 11.76
C PRO A 225 13.09 -12.27 12.20
N LEU A 226 12.81 -11.16 11.49
CA LEU A 226 11.70 -10.27 11.80
C LEU A 226 10.33 -10.97 11.59
N GLY A 227 10.30 -11.96 10.70
CA GLY A 227 9.11 -12.72 10.37
C GLY A 227 9.43 -13.98 9.57
N THR A 228 8.40 -14.66 9.10
CA THR A 228 8.53 -15.86 8.26
C THR A 228 8.07 -15.58 6.83
N THR A 229 8.60 -16.33 5.87
CA THR A 229 8.18 -16.26 4.46
C THR A 229 6.67 -16.47 4.29
N GLU A 230 6.07 -17.36 5.08
CA GLU A 230 4.62 -17.56 5.08
C GLU A 230 3.87 -16.36 5.67
N GLY A 231 4.35 -15.81 6.78
CA GLY A 231 3.77 -14.61 7.38
C GLY A 231 3.77 -13.43 6.41
N PHE A 232 4.88 -13.18 5.75
CA PHE A 232 4.99 -12.12 4.74
C PHE A 232 4.12 -12.39 3.50
N ARG A 233 4.04 -13.64 3.02
CA ARG A 233 3.11 -14.00 1.94
C ARG A 233 1.66 -13.75 2.32
N ASN A 234 1.28 -14.05 3.57
CA ASN A 234 -0.07 -13.78 4.06
C ASN A 234 -0.35 -12.26 4.08
N VAL A 235 0.59 -11.44 4.54
CA VAL A 235 0.46 -9.97 4.51
C VAL A 235 0.29 -9.45 3.08
N LEU A 236 1.12 -9.90 2.13
CA LEU A 236 0.97 -9.55 0.71
C LEU A 236 -0.39 -9.97 0.15
N ALA A 237 -0.88 -11.17 0.50
CA ALA A 237 -2.20 -11.62 0.10
C ALA A 237 -3.31 -10.75 0.69
N TYR A 238 -3.18 -10.31 1.96
CA TYR A 238 -4.09 -9.36 2.58
C TYR A 238 -4.08 -8.00 1.88
N GLU A 239 -2.91 -7.43 1.62
CA GLU A 239 -2.76 -6.17 0.87
C GLU A 239 -3.43 -6.28 -0.50
N ALA A 240 -3.12 -7.32 -1.27
CA ALA A 240 -3.72 -7.55 -2.59
C ALA A 240 -5.24 -7.75 -2.54
N MET A 241 -5.75 -8.44 -1.51
CA MET A 241 -7.19 -8.61 -1.30
C MET A 241 -7.87 -7.26 -1.07
N PHE A 242 -7.37 -6.43 -0.15
CA PHE A 242 -7.96 -5.13 0.14
C PHE A 242 -7.82 -4.14 -1.02
N GLU A 243 -6.74 -4.23 -1.81
CA GLU A 243 -6.58 -3.44 -3.03
C GLU A 243 -7.66 -3.76 -4.08
N ARG A 244 -8.17 -4.99 -4.11
CA ARG A 244 -9.28 -5.39 -4.99
C ARG A 244 -10.64 -5.03 -4.37
N LEU A 245 -10.82 -5.30 -3.07
CA LEU A 245 -12.11 -5.11 -2.40
C LEU A 245 -12.56 -3.66 -2.31
N LYS A 246 -11.63 -2.69 -2.25
CA LYS A 246 -11.97 -1.26 -2.18
C LYS A 246 -12.80 -0.76 -3.37
N TRP A 247 -12.76 -1.46 -4.51
CA TRP A 247 -13.53 -1.10 -5.70
C TRP A 247 -14.97 -1.61 -5.68
N LEU A 248 -15.29 -2.61 -4.87
CA LEU A 248 -16.60 -3.27 -4.91
C LEU A 248 -17.76 -2.33 -4.50
N PRO A 249 -17.68 -1.59 -3.38
CA PRO A 249 -18.78 -0.71 -2.96
C PRO A 249 -19.21 0.36 -3.98
N PRO A 250 -18.30 1.16 -4.61
CA PRO A 250 -18.74 2.13 -5.60
C PRO A 250 -19.41 1.48 -6.82
N PHE A 251 -18.91 0.32 -7.29
CA PHE A 251 -19.54 -0.41 -8.40
C PHE A 251 -20.91 -0.97 -8.03
N MET A 252 -21.09 -1.48 -6.81
CA MET A 252 -22.41 -1.94 -6.35
C MET A 252 -23.44 -0.81 -6.32
N LEU A 253 -23.07 0.38 -5.84
CA LEU A 253 -23.97 1.54 -5.83
C LEU A 253 -24.40 1.94 -7.25
N LEU A 254 -23.45 1.98 -8.19
CA LEU A 254 -23.72 2.25 -9.60
C LEU A 254 -24.67 1.20 -10.20
N ALA A 255 -24.38 -0.09 -10.00
CA ALA A 255 -25.19 -1.18 -10.54
C ALA A 255 -26.64 -1.16 -10.00
N ILE A 256 -26.81 -1.02 -8.68
CA ILE A 256 -28.13 -0.94 -8.04
C ILE A 256 -28.89 0.30 -8.53
N GLY A 257 -28.21 1.44 -8.65
CA GLY A 257 -28.79 2.68 -9.17
C GLY A 257 -29.28 2.54 -10.61
N LEU A 258 -28.44 2.02 -11.51
CA LEU A 258 -28.77 1.80 -12.92
C LEU A 258 -29.93 0.81 -13.10
N LEU A 259 -29.93 -0.31 -12.38
CA LEU A 259 -31.02 -1.29 -12.41
C LEU A 259 -32.35 -0.69 -11.95
N SER A 260 -32.31 0.20 -10.96
CA SER A 260 -33.50 0.89 -10.43
C SER A 260 -34.08 1.89 -11.43
N VAL A 261 -33.22 2.61 -12.16
CA VAL A 261 -33.65 3.54 -13.23
C VAL A 261 -34.15 2.78 -14.46
N GLY A 262 -33.45 1.74 -14.91
CA GLY A 262 -33.79 0.94 -16.09
C GLY A 262 -35.12 0.21 -15.97
N ARG A 263 -35.40 -0.44 -14.84
CA ARG A 263 -36.68 -1.11 -14.58
C ARG A 263 -37.86 -0.12 -14.54
N SER A 264 -37.62 1.09 -14.05
CA SER A 264 -38.64 2.15 -14.00
C SER A 264 -39.02 2.68 -15.40
N ARG A 265 -38.07 2.70 -16.36
CA ARG A 265 -38.34 3.08 -17.76
C ARG A 265 -39.08 1.99 -18.54
N ALA A 266 -38.65 0.72 -18.40
CA ALA A 266 -39.31 -0.42 -19.04
C ALA A 266 -40.79 -0.56 -18.61
N ARG A 267 -41.09 -0.31 -17.32
CA ARG A 267 -42.46 -0.37 -16.79
C ARG A 267 -43.35 0.78 -17.31
N ARG A 268 -42.80 1.96 -17.58
CA ARG A 268 -43.55 3.07 -18.20
C ARG A 268 -43.89 2.81 -19.66
N GLN A 269 -43.00 2.16 -20.42
CA GLN A 269 -43.26 1.80 -21.82
C GLN A 269 -44.38 0.75 -21.95
N PHE A 270 -44.48 -0.21 -21.02
CA PHE A 270 -45.57 -1.21 -21.04
C PHE A 270 -46.95 -0.64 -20.69
N VAL A 271 -47.04 0.47 -19.94
CA VAL A 271 -48.32 1.12 -19.61
C VAL A 271 -48.83 2.02 -20.75
N LEU A 272 -47.97 2.36 -21.72
CA LEU A 272 -48.30 3.20 -22.87
C LEU A 272 -48.77 2.41 -24.10
N VAL A 273 -48.94 1.09 -24.02
CA VAL A 273 -49.67 0.35 -25.07
C VAL A 273 -51.15 0.75 -24.98
N PRO A 274 -51.72 1.43 -25.98
CA PRO A 274 -53.12 1.86 -25.91
C PRO A 274 -54.03 0.65 -25.85
N LYS A 275 -55.08 0.71 -25.02
CA LYS A 275 -56.27 -0.15 -25.15
C LYS A 275 -56.99 0.19 -26.46
N LEU A 276 -56.43 -0.23 -27.59
CA LEU A 276 -57.10 -0.23 -28.89
C LEU A 276 -57.81 -1.58 -29.06
N PHE A 277 -58.88 -1.81 -28.30
CA PHE A 277 -59.95 -2.77 -28.62
C PHE A 277 -61.14 -2.49 -27.68
N THR A 278 -61.86 -1.40 -27.94
CA THR A 278 -63.27 -1.28 -27.52
C THR A 278 -64.11 -2.01 -28.56
N PHE A 279 -64.52 -3.24 -28.25
CA PHE A 279 -65.56 -3.92 -29.02
C PHE A 279 -66.90 -3.28 -28.67
N ASN A 280 -67.36 -2.41 -29.56
CA ASN A 280 -68.71 -1.89 -29.60
C ASN A 280 -69.65 -3.06 -29.90
N ARG A 281 -70.61 -3.37 -29.01
CA ARG A 281 -71.69 -4.31 -29.29
C ARG A 281 -73.02 -3.60 -29.06
N SER A 282 -73.44 -2.84 -30.07
CA SER A 282 -74.85 -2.48 -30.26
C SER A 282 -75.52 -3.62 -31.02
N SER A 283 -76.60 -4.15 -30.47
CA SER A 283 -77.71 -4.68 -31.29
C SER A 283 -78.95 -4.76 -30.42
N ASP A 284 -79.82 -3.78 -30.63
CA ASP A 284 -81.25 -3.86 -30.38
C ASP A 284 -81.87 -5.08 -31.07
N HIS A 285 -82.73 -5.79 -30.34
CA HIS A 285 -83.95 -6.51 -30.73
C HIS A 285 -84.64 -6.80 -29.37
N GLY A 286 -85.80 -6.26 -29.00
CA GLY A 286 -87.04 -6.13 -29.74
C GLY A 286 -88.08 -7.00 -29.01
N ALA A 287 -88.91 -6.37 -28.17
CA ALA A 287 -90.24 -6.80 -27.73
C ALA A 287 -90.97 -5.59 -27.14
#